data_AF-A0A355GA85-F1
#
_entry.id   AF-A0A355GA85-F1
#
_cell.length_a   1.000
_cell.length_b   1.000
_cell.length_c   1.000
_cell.angle_alpha   90.00
_cell.angle_beta   90.00
_cell.angle_gamma   90.00
#
_symmetry.space_group_name_H-M   'P 1'
#
loop_
_entity.id
_entity.type
_entity.pdbx_description
1 polymer ?
#
loop_
_entity_poly.entity_id
_entity_poly.type
_entity_poly.pdbx_seq_one_letter_code
_entity_poly.pdbx_strand_id
1 'polypeptide(L)'
;MEDNSVSIMNGLFKHVLPLVPRLIMQLCEGRDVLELGCGAGHTLIELARTFPASRFVGYDSSATLIEKASRSVAEEQLENVTFIQRDLSVIHAIDSFDLILALDVLQDQARPTRVLDQVLTALRPGGTFLMQ
;
A
#
# COMPACT_ATOMS: atom_id res chain seq x y z
N MET A 1 7.79 13.73 14.15
CA MET A 1 7.41 12.48 13.44
C MET A 1 6.37 12.75 12.35
N GLU A 2 5.43 13.68 12.52
CA GLU A 2 4.43 14.06 11.49
C GLU A 2 5.01 14.71 10.22
N ASP A 3 6.07 15.51 10.34
CA ASP A 3 6.69 16.25 9.22
C ASP A 3 7.21 15.31 8.11
N ASN A 4 7.73 14.15 8.49
CA ASN A 4 8.27 13.18 7.53
C ASN A 4 7.16 12.49 6.73
N SER A 5 6.02 12.17 7.37
CA SER A 5 4.87 11.54 6.70
C SER A 5 4.26 12.43 5.62
N VAL A 6 4.11 13.74 5.90
CA VAL A 6 3.58 14.71 4.93
C VAL A 6 4.54 14.90 3.74
N SER A 7 5.85 14.92 4.00
CA SER A 7 6.87 14.99 2.96
C SER A 7 6.87 13.76 2.05
N ILE A 8 6.79 12.55 2.63
CA ILE A 8 6.73 11.28 1.88
C ILE A 8 5.46 11.21 1.02
N MET A 9 4.30 11.57 1.58
CA MET A 9 3.04 11.60 0.81
C MET A 9 3.13 12.59 -0.36
N ASN A 10 3.64 13.81 -0.13
CA ASN A 10 3.87 14.77 -1.20
C ASN A 10 4.80 14.21 -2.29
N GLY A 11 5.83 13.48 -1.91
CA GLY A 11 6.74 12.79 -2.83
C GLY A 11 6.04 11.73 -3.67
N LEU A 12 5.24 10.85 -3.05
CA LEU A 12 4.51 9.78 -3.73
C LEU A 12 3.62 10.33 -4.85
N PHE A 13 2.76 11.30 -4.53
CA PHE A 13 1.81 11.86 -5.49
C PHE A 13 2.48 12.68 -6.60
N LYS A 14 3.52 13.46 -6.26
CA LYS A 14 4.17 14.37 -7.21
C LYS A 14 5.22 13.70 -8.08
N HIS A 15 5.89 12.67 -7.55
CA HIS A 15 7.11 12.14 -8.14
C HIS A 15 7.07 10.64 -8.40
N VAL A 16 6.32 9.85 -7.64
CA VAL A 16 6.35 8.38 -7.80
C VAL A 16 5.20 7.89 -8.68
N LEU A 17 3.95 8.23 -8.34
CA LEU A 17 2.79 7.81 -9.15
C LEU A 17 2.88 8.25 -10.63
N PRO A 18 3.38 9.46 -10.97
CA PRO A 18 3.52 9.88 -12.36
C PRO A 18 4.59 9.13 -13.16
N LEU A 19 5.51 8.40 -12.52
CA LEU A 19 6.55 7.64 -13.23
C LEU A 19 5.97 6.45 -13.98
N VAL A 20 4.83 5.93 -13.53
CA VAL A 20 4.12 4.83 -14.19
C VAL A 20 3.07 5.42 -15.12
N PRO A 21 3.23 5.29 -16.44
CA PRO A 21 2.29 5.85 -17.39
C PRO A 21 0.86 5.37 -17.10
N ARG A 22 -0.08 6.31 -17.08
CA ARG A 22 -1.52 6.08 -16.82
C ARG A 22 -1.88 5.61 -15.41
N LEU A 23 -0.95 5.42 -14.48
CA LEU A 23 -1.27 4.87 -13.16
C LEU A 23 -2.31 5.70 -12.40
N ILE A 24 -2.21 7.03 -12.45
CA ILE A 24 -3.20 7.92 -11.84
C ILE A 24 -4.59 7.73 -12.47
N MET A 25 -4.67 7.63 -13.80
CA MET A 25 -5.95 7.36 -14.47
C MET A 25 -6.50 5.99 -14.08
N GLN A 26 -5.63 4.98 -14.01
CA GLN A 26 -6.01 3.63 -13.59
C GLN A 26 -6.56 3.62 -12.15
N LEU A 27 -5.94 4.35 -11.22
CA LEU A 27 -6.43 4.50 -9.85
C LEU A 27 -7.79 5.23 -9.80
N CYS A 28 -8.01 6.23 -10.65
CA CYS A 28 -9.31 6.88 -10.80
C CYS A 28 -10.39 5.93 -11.36
N GLU A 29 -10.01 5.00 -12.25
CA GLU A 29 -10.91 3.99 -12.83
C GLU A 29 -11.21 2.82 -11.87
N GLY A 30 -10.41 2.67 -10.82
CA GLY A 30 -10.53 1.63 -9.80
C GLY A 30 -9.51 0.51 -9.97
N ARG A 31 -8.74 0.28 -8.89
CA ARG A 31 -7.69 -0.75 -8.78
C ARG A 31 -7.73 -1.39 -7.41
N ASP A 32 -7.29 -2.65 -7.34
CA ASP A 32 -6.98 -3.29 -6.08
C ASP A 32 -5.49 -3.07 -5.75
N VAL A 33 -5.23 -2.38 -4.65
CA VAL A 33 -3.89 -1.92 -4.25
C VAL A 33 -3.50 -2.53 -2.90
N LEU A 34 -2.27 -3.03 -2.81
CA LEU A 34 -1.65 -3.48 -1.56
C LEU A 34 -0.46 -2.57 -1.19
N GLU A 35 -0.36 -2.15 0.07
CA GLU A 35 0.88 -1.60 0.63
C GLU A 35 1.48 -2.59 1.64
N LEU A 36 2.74 -2.96 1.42
CA LEU A 36 3.55 -3.75 2.36
C LEU A 36 4.28 -2.81 3.32
N GLY A 37 4.20 -3.11 4.62
CA GLY A 37 4.74 -2.23 5.65
C GLY A 37 3.96 -0.93 5.77
N CYS A 38 2.64 -0.99 5.70
CA CYS A 38 1.80 0.21 5.67
C CYS A 38 1.86 1.05 6.96
N GLY A 39 2.46 0.54 8.03
CA GLY A 39 2.56 1.22 9.31
C GLY A 39 1.19 1.68 9.82
N ALA A 40 1.10 2.95 10.21
CA ALA A 40 -0.15 3.56 10.67
C ALA A 40 -1.12 3.96 9.53
N GLY A 41 -0.82 3.57 8.29
CA GLY A 41 -1.75 3.64 7.16
C GLY A 41 -1.85 5.00 6.47
N HIS A 42 -1.00 5.97 6.79
CA HIS A 42 -1.08 7.34 6.27
C HIS A 42 -1.16 7.40 4.73
N THR A 43 -0.30 6.62 4.05
CA THR A 43 -0.27 6.55 2.58
C THR A 43 -1.61 6.04 2.03
N LEU A 44 -2.07 4.88 2.49
CA LEU A 44 -3.31 4.28 1.99
C LEU A 44 -4.55 5.08 2.34
N ILE A 45 -4.58 5.75 3.49
CA ILE A 45 -5.69 6.64 3.88
C ILE A 45 -5.80 7.79 2.86
N GLU A 46 -4.67 8.42 2.51
CA GLU A 46 -4.69 9.52 1.54
C GLU A 46 -5.02 9.04 0.12
N LEU A 47 -4.49 7.88 -0.29
CA LEU A 47 -4.85 7.26 -1.56
C LEU A 47 -6.34 6.89 -1.61
N ALA A 48 -6.89 6.36 -0.53
CA ALA A 48 -8.29 5.98 -0.41
C ALA A 48 -9.23 7.18 -0.54
N ARG A 49 -8.89 8.31 0.08
CA ARG A 49 -9.59 9.60 -0.10
C ARG A 49 -9.51 10.10 -1.54
N THR A 50 -8.33 10.03 -2.14
CA THR A 50 -8.06 10.59 -3.47
C THR A 50 -8.68 9.75 -4.59
N PHE A 51 -8.72 8.43 -4.43
CA PHE A 51 -9.16 7.47 -5.44
C PHE A 51 -10.28 6.59 -4.90
N PRO A 52 -11.51 7.13 -4.72
CA PRO A 52 -12.61 6.41 -4.10
C PRO A 52 -13.10 5.20 -4.91
N ALA A 53 -12.77 5.12 -6.20
CA ALA A 53 -13.06 3.94 -7.04
C ALA A 53 -12.11 2.76 -6.80
N SER A 54 -10.94 3.02 -6.20
CA SER A 54 -9.93 2.00 -5.87
C SER A 54 -10.14 1.43 -4.48
N ARG A 55 -9.66 0.19 -4.27
CA ARG A 55 -9.69 -0.52 -3.00
C ARG A 55 -8.27 -0.76 -2.52
N PHE A 56 -8.05 -0.53 -1.23
CA PHE A 56 -6.74 -0.51 -0.63
C PHE A 56 -6.66 -1.51 0.53
N VAL A 57 -5.56 -2.24 0.59
CA VAL A 57 -5.23 -3.15 1.68
C VAL A 57 -3.83 -2.83 2.17
N GLY A 58 -3.66 -2.64 3.48
CA GLY A 58 -2.35 -2.45 4.09
C GLY A 58 -1.96 -3.64 4.95
N TYR A 59 -0.75 -4.19 4.72
CA TYR A 59 -0.16 -5.22 5.56
C TYR A 59 1.00 -4.66 6.37
N ASP A 60 0.99 -4.95 7.67
CA ASP A 60 2.09 -4.65 8.57
C ASP A 60 2.21 -5.74 9.65
N SER A 61 3.44 -6.03 10.09
CA SER A 61 3.69 -7.01 11.14
C SER A 61 3.28 -6.52 12.55
N SER A 62 3.20 -5.19 12.73
CA SER A 62 2.90 -4.55 14.00
C SER A 62 1.40 -4.41 14.24
N ALA A 63 0.87 -5.23 15.17
CA ALA A 63 -0.52 -5.13 15.62
C ALA A 63 -0.90 -3.71 16.07
N THR A 64 -0.01 -3.05 16.81
CA THR A 64 -0.24 -1.69 17.32
C THR A 64 -0.35 -0.65 16.22
N LEU A 65 0.39 -0.79 15.11
CA LEU A 65 0.27 0.13 13.98
C LEU A 65 -1.02 -0.12 13.20
N ILE A 66 -1.40 -1.39 13.00
CA ILE A 66 -2.66 -1.78 12.37
C ILE A 66 -3.87 -1.28 13.17
N GLU A 67 -3.84 -1.36 14.50
CA GLU A 67 -4.90 -0.80 15.36
C GLU A 67 -5.06 0.71 15.18
N LYS A 68 -3.94 1.44 15.08
CA LYS A 68 -3.96 2.89 14.81
C LYS A 68 -4.54 3.20 13.43
N ALA A 69 -4.06 2.50 12.40
CA ALA A 69 -4.53 2.68 11.03
C ALA A 69 -6.04 2.41 10.90
N SER A 70 -6.51 1.31 11.52
CA SER A 70 -7.92 0.94 11.54
C SER A 70 -8.79 1.96 12.26
N ARG A 71 -8.29 2.56 13.35
CA ARG A 71 -8.99 3.64 14.06
C ARG A 71 -9.12 4.89 13.20
N SER A 72 -8.05 5.32 12.53
CA SER A 72 -8.10 6.49 11.63
C SER A 72 -9.10 6.28 10.49
N VAL A 73 -9.14 5.09 9.89
CA VAL A 73 -10.15 4.75 8.87
C VAL A 73 -11.57 4.84 9.40
N ALA A 74 -11.83 4.34 10.61
CA ALA A 74 -13.15 4.41 11.22
C ALA A 74 -13.57 5.85 11.56
N GLU A 75 -12.64 6.68 12.06
CA GLU A 75 -12.87 8.10 12.36
C GLU A 75 -13.21 8.90 11.09
N GLU A 76 -12.61 8.53 9.96
CA GLU A 76 -12.80 9.19 8.67
C GLU A 76 -13.91 8.58 7.80
N GLN A 77 -14.50 7.46 8.25
CA GLN A 77 -15.58 6.75 7.55
C GLN A 77 -15.20 6.30 6.14
N LEU A 78 -13.93 5.90 5.95
CA LEU A 78 -13.48 5.35 4.67
C LEU A 78 -13.88 3.88 4.56
N GLU A 79 -14.56 3.52 3.47
CA GLU A 79 -15.04 2.15 3.23
C GLU A 79 -14.14 1.35 2.26
N ASN A 80 -13.22 2.04 1.57
CA ASN A 80 -12.40 1.47 0.50
C ASN A 80 -10.96 1.14 0.93
N VAL A 81 -10.66 1.15 2.24
CA VAL A 81 -9.35 0.80 2.78
C VAL A 81 -9.47 -0.10 4.00
N THR A 82 -8.62 -1.12 4.07
CA THR A 82 -8.56 -2.05 5.21
C THR A 82 -7.11 -2.34 5.60
N PHE A 83 -6.89 -2.62 6.89
CA PHE A 83 -5.56 -2.91 7.44
C PHE A 83 -5.56 -4.27 8.12
N ILE A 84 -4.55 -5.09 7.83
CA ILE A 84 -4.45 -6.47 8.31
C ILE A 84 -3.04 -6.71 8.85
N GLN A 85 -2.95 -7.20 10.09
CA GLN A 85 -1.69 -7.64 10.64
C GLN A 85 -1.20 -8.88 9.89
N ARG A 86 0.01 -8.82 9.31
CA ARG A 86 0.58 -9.94 8.55
C ARG A 86 2.10 -9.91 8.51
N ASP A 87 2.72 -11.09 8.49
CA ASP A 87 4.13 -11.26 8.10
C ASP A 87 4.25 -10.99 6.59
N LEU A 88 5.06 -10.01 6.21
CA LEU A 88 5.21 -9.57 4.82
C LEU A 88 5.86 -10.63 3.92
N SER A 89 6.54 -11.62 4.51
CA SER A 89 7.08 -12.78 3.79
C SER A 89 6.01 -13.82 3.44
N VAL A 90 4.74 -13.54 3.78
CA VAL A 90 3.60 -14.42 3.52
C VAL A 90 2.36 -13.57 3.15
N ILE A 91 2.21 -13.23 1.86
CA ILE A 91 1.10 -12.39 1.38
C ILE A 91 -0.20 -13.18 1.19
N HIS A 92 -0.16 -14.50 1.00
CA HIS A 92 -1.35 -15.36 0.83
C HIS A 92 -2.39 -14.82 -0.18
N ALA A 93 -1.92 -14.34 -1.32
CA ALA A 93 -2.76 -13.86 -2.41
C ALA A 93 -2.16 -14.31 -3.75
N ILE A 94 -3.02 -14.57 -4.74
CA ILE A 94 -2.64 -14.96 -6.10
C ILE A 94 -3.43 -14.07 -7.05
N ASP A 95 -2.76 -13.40 -7.99
CA ASP A 95 -3.39 -12.53 -9.01
C ASP A 95 -4.48 -11.61 -8.42
N SER A 96 -4.20 -11.00 -7.26
CA SER A 96 -5.19 -10.28 -6.46
C SER A 96 -5.05 -8.77 -6.51
N PHE A 97 -3.88 -8.25 -6.90
CA PHE A 97 -3.62 -6.81 -6.87
C PHE A 97 -3.15 -6.30 -8.24
N ASP A 98 -3.63 -5.11 -8.62
CA ASP A 98 -3.16 -4.37 -9.78
C ASP A 98 -1.90 -3.57 -9.48
N LEU A 99 -1.75 -3.13 -8.22
CA LEU A 99 -0.63 -2.34 -7.74
C LEU A 99 -0.19 -2.85 -6.37
N ILE A 100 1.11 -3.10 -6.22
CA ILE A 100 1.72 -3.34 -4.91
C ILE A 100 2.75 -2.24 -4.64
N LEU A 101 2.66 -1.62 -3.47
CA LEU A 101 3.57 -0.61 -2.95
C LEU A 101 4.43 -1.22 -1.84
N ALA A 102 5.72 -0.91 -1.85
CA ALA A 102 6.64 -1.17 -0.75
C ALA A 102 7.50 0.08 -0.53
N LEU A 103 7.13 0.92 0.43
CA LEU A 103 7.79 2.21 0.69
C LEU A 103 8.67 2.08 1.92
N ASP A 104 10.00 2.15 1.76
CA ASP A 104 10.99 2.11 2.83
C ASP A 104 10.93 0.85 3.74
N VAL A 105 10.31 -0.24 3.28
CA VAL A 105 10.06 -1.44 4.11
C VAL A 105 11.03 -2.59 3.86
N LEU A 106 11.52 -2.76 2.62
CA LEU A 106 12.23 -3.99 2.23
C LEU A 106 13.65 -4.08 2.79
N GLN A 107 14.29 -2.94 3.06
CA GLN A 107 15.63 -2.84 3.63
C GLN A 107 15.75 -3.45 5.04
N ASP A 108 14.64 -3.47 5.79
CA ASP A 108 14.59 -4.01 7.15
C ASP A 108 14.09 -5.47 7.20
N GLN A 109 13.73 -6.06 6.05
CA GLN A 109 13.21 -7.43 6.03
C GLN A 109 14.33 -8.46 6.15
N ALA A 110 14.14 -9.44 7.04
CA ALA A 110 15.07 -10.55 7.19
C ALA A 110 15.15 -11.47 5.94
N ARG A 111 14.13 -11.44 5.08
CA ARG A 111 14.00 -12.29 3.89
C ARG A 111 13.43 -11.49 2.69
N PRO A 112 14.15 -10.48 2.17
CA PRO A 112 13.60 -9.58 1.16
C PRO A 112 13.28 -10.29 -0.16
N THR A 113 14.09 -11.29 -0.55
CA THR A 113 13.83 -12.11 -1.74
C THR A 113 12.51 -12.88 -1.64
N ARG A 114 12.21 -13.44 -0.45
CA ARG A 114 10.93 -14.13 -0.21
C ARG A 114 9.75 -13.17 -0.30
N VAL A 115 9.90 -11.94 0.16
CA VAL A 115 8.85 -10.90 0.01
C VAL A 115 8.62 -10.61 -1.48
N LEU A 116 9.69 -10.45 -2.27
CA LEU A 116 9.59 -10.24 -3.71
C LEU A 116 8.91 -11.41 -4.44
N ASP A 117 9.21 -12.66 -4.07
CA ASP A 117 8.52 -13.84 -4.64
C ASP A 117 7.01 -13.81 -4.36
N GLN A 118 6.63 -13.38 -3.15
CA GLN A 118 5.23 -13.22 -2.78
C GLN A 118 4.56 -12.07 -3.55
N VAL A 119 5.27 -10.94 -3.74
CA VAL A 119 4.79 -9.81 -4.55
C VAL A 119 4.48 -10.26 -5.97
N LEU A 120 5.42 -10.99 -6.60
CA LEU A 120 5.25 -11.49 -7.97
C LEU A 120 4.07 -12.47 -8.08
N THR A 121 3.82 -13.27 -7.03
CA THR A 121 2.68 -14.20 -6.99
C THR A 121 1.34 -13.46 -6.80
N ALA A 122 1.33 -12.40 -6.00
CA ALA A 122 0.13 -11.67 -5.64
C ALA A 122 -0.31 -10.65 -6.71
N LEU A 123 0.62 -10.18 -7.55
CA LEU A 123 0.34 -9.30 -8.67
C LEU A 123 -0.44 -10.02 -9.76
N ARG A 124 -1.49 -9.36 -10.26
CA ARG A 124 -2.15 -9.78 -11.51
C ARG A 124 -1.18 -9.69 -12.69
N PRO A 125 -1.41 -10.47 -13.77
CA PRO A 125 -0.71 -10.24 -15.03
C PRO A 125 -0.86 -8.79 -15.50
N GLY A 126 0.26 -8.10 -15.72
CA GLY A 126 0.29 -6.67 -16.07
C GLY A 126 0.15 -5.70 -14.89
N GLY A 127 0.10 -6.21 -13.66
CA GLY A 127 0.17 -5.39 -12.45
C GLY A 127 1.52 -4.73 -12.26
N THR A 128 1.54 -3.69 -11.43
CA THR A 128 2.74 -2.88 -11.18
C THR A 128 3.23 -3.09 -9.75
N PHE A 129 4.55 -3.28 -9.58
CA PHE A 129 5.21 -3.17 -8.29
C PHE A 129 5.98 -1.85 -8.24
N LEU A 130 5.71 -1.03 -7.21
CA LEU A 130 6.49 0.17 -6.91
C LEU A 130 7.21 -0.01 -5.59
N MET A 131 8.52 0.23 -5.63
CA MET A 131 9.41 0.13 -4.48
C MET A 131 10.19 1.43 -4.37
N GLN A 132 10.22 1.99 -3.16
CA GLN A 132 11.09 3.12 -2.81
C GLN A 132 11.98 2.71 -1.63
#